data_AF-A0A078GVA5-F1
#
_entry.id   AF-A0A078GVA5-F1
#
_cell.length_a   1.000
_cell.length_b   1.000
_cell.length_c   1.000
_cell.angle_alpha   90.00
_cell.angle_beta   90.00
_cell.angle_gamma   90.00
#
_symmetry.space_group_name_H-M   'P 1'
#
loop_
_entity.id
_entity.type
_entity.pdbx_description
1 polymer ?
#
loop_
_entity_poly.entity_id
_entity_poly.type
_entity_poly.pdbx_seq_one_letter_code
_entity_poly.pdbx_strand_id
1 'polypeptide(L)'
;MTQKSNQFKGQQKKKTVALNRHGKSVQNRKGRRYMKPSKTTKELDTDRELTKFINHCNEVKAANAACKEGGQLNILKAESQADTSKKSTK
;
A
#
# COMPACT_ATOMS: atom_id res chain seq x y z
N MET A 1 -47.65 -21.02 8.59
CA MET A 1 -47.07 -19.88 9.34
C MET A 1 -46.13 -20.46 10.40
N THR A 2 -44.90 -20.84 10.01
CA THR A 2 -43.94 -21.51 10.91
C THR A 2 -42.78 -20.56 11.23
N GLN A 3 -42.81 -20.04 12.45
CA GLN A 3 -42.05 -18.91 12.99
C GLN A 3 -40.54 -19.19 13.23
N LYS A 4 -40.02 -20.34 12.81
CA LYS A 4 -38.72 -20.89 13.29
C LYS A 4 -37.66 -21.13 12.21
N SER A 5 -37.83 -20.55 11.01
CA SER A 5 -36.89 -20.78 9.90
C SER A 5 -35.43 -20.44 10.23
N ASN A 6 -35.17 -19.48 11.12
CA ASN A 6 -33.82 -19.05 11.50
C ASN A 6 -33.26 -19.71 12.78
N GLN A 7 -34.00 -20.65 13.39
CA GLN A 7 -33.59 -21.31 14.65
C GLN A 7 -32.96 -22.69 14.43
N PHE A 8 -32.86 -23.17 13.19
CA PHE A 8 -32.29 -24.48 12.91
C PHE A 8 -30.76 -24.47 13.02
N LYS A 9 -30.23 -25.43 13.80
CA LYS A 9 -28.79 -25.70 13.91
C LYS A 9 -28.25 -26.12 12.54
N GLY A 10 -27.13 -25.55 12.12
CA GLY A 10 -26.48 -25.87 10.84
C GLY A 10 -26.70 -24.87 9.69
N GLN A 11 -27.51 -23.83 9.87
CA GLN A 11 -27.61 -22.78 8.86
C GLN A 11 -26.33 -21.93 8.79
N GLN A 12 -25.76 -21.82 7.59
CA GLN A 12 -24.61 -20.96 7.34
C GLN A 12 -25.03 -19.48 7.42
N LYS A 13 -24.67 -18.82 8.51
CA LYS A 13 -24.83 -17.37 8.65
C LYS A 13 -23.84 -16.66 7.72
N LYS A 14 -24.34 -16.03 6.65
CA LYS A 14 -23.53 -15.12 5.83
C LYS A 14 -23.12 -13.93 6.70
N LYS A 15 -21.80 -13.74 6.91
CA LYS A 15 -21.28 -12.57 7.64
C LYS A 15 -21.61 -11.31 6.82
N THR A 16 -22.59 -10.55 7.26
CA THR A 16 -22.90 -9.23 6.69
C THR A 16 -21.88 -8.21 7.19
N VAL A 17 -21.43 -7.32 6.31
CA VAL A 17 -20.51 -6.24 6.71
C VAL A 17 -21.23 -5.32 7.69
N ALA A 18 -20.58 -5.03 8.82
CA ALA A 18 -21.15 -4.16 9.85
C ALA A 18 -21.44 -2.76 9.28
N LEU A 19 -22.61 -2.22 9.63
CA LEU A 19 -22.97 -0.86 9.27
C LEU A 19 -22.13 0.14 10.08
N ASN A 20 -21.96 1.35 9.55
CA ASN A 20 -21.30 2.44 10.28
C ASN A 20 -22.10 2.82 11.55
N ARG A 21 -21.53 3.60 12.46
CA ARG A 21 -22.15 4.01 13.75
C ARG A 21 -23.56 4.62 13.63
N HIS A 22 -23.92 5.13 12.45
CA HIS A 22 -25.22 5.70 12.13
C HIS A 22 -26.13 4.76 11.30
N GLY A 23 -25.83 3.45 11.26
CA GLY A 23 -26.63 2.47 10.53
C GLY A 23 -26.61 2.64 9.01
N LYS A 24 -25.58 3.30 8.45
CA LYS A 24 -25.42 3.46 6.98
C LYS A 24 -24.47 2.39 6.45
N SER A 25 -24.76 1.86 5.25
CA SER A 25 -23.86 0.96 4.55
C SER A 25 -22.56 1.68 4.18
N VAL A 26 -21.42 1.03 4.39
CA VAL A 26 -20.11 1.59 4.01
C VAL A 26 -20.00 1.56 2.48
N GLN A 27 -20.06 2.74 1.87
CA GLN A 27 -19.91 2.89 0.42
C GLN A 27 -18.43 2.86 0.04
N ASN A 28 -18.04 1.96 -0.85
CA ASN A 28 -16.69 1.93 -1.40
C ASN A 28 -16.50 3.11 -2.35
N ARG A 29 -15.66 4.09 -1.98
CA ARG A 29 -15.30 5.23 -2.84
C ARG A 29 -14.40 4.79 -4.00
N LYS A 30 -14.57 5.41 -5.18
CA LYS A 30 -13.73 5.19 -6.37
C LYS A 30 -12.25 5.41 -6.01
N GLY A 31 -11.36 4.55 -6.49
CA GLY A 31 -9.91 4.64 -6.26
C GLY A 31 -9.39 4.03 -4.95
N ARG A 32 -10.26 3.69 -3.97
CA ARG A 32 -9.85 3.09 -2.69
C ARG A 32 -10.10 1.58 -2.68
N ARG A 33 -9.55 0.84 -3.65
CA ARG A 33 -9.59 -0.63 -3.64
C ARG A 33 -8.22 -1.21 -3.96
N TYR A 34 -7.38 -1.35 -2.93
CA TYR A 34 -6.36 -2.40 -2.97
C TYR A 34 -7.06 -3.71 -2.58
N MET A 35 -7.78 -4.31 -3.52
CA MET A 35 -8.33 -5.65 -3.38
C MET A 35 -7.45 -6.60 -4.15
N LYS A 36 -6.90 -7.60 -3.47
CA LYS A 36 -6.20 -8.69 -4.16
C LYS A 36 -7.20 -9.37 -5.09
N PRO A 37 -6.81 -9.69 -6.34
CA PRO A 37 -7.70 -10.40 -7.26
C PRO A 37 -8.08 -11.75 -6.64
N SER A 38 -9.34 -12.15 -6.83
CA SER A 38 -9.88 -13.40 -6.28
C SER A 38 -9.29 -14.65 -6.93
N LYS A 39 -8.73 -14.51 -8.14
CA LYS A 39 -8.03 -15.58 -8.87
C LYS A 39 -6.75 -15.00 -9.47
N THR A 40 -5.66 -15.73 -9.33
CA THR A 40 -4.39 -15.46 -10.02
C THR A 40 -4.30 -16.40 -11.22
N THR A 41 -4.35 -15.84 -12.42
CA THR A 41 -4.12 -16.58 -13.68
C THR A 41 -2.68 -16.34 -14.13
N LYS A 42 -2.12 -17.29 -14.89
CA LYS A 42 -0.75 -17.18 -15.43
C LYS A 42 -0.56 -15.90 -16.26
N GLU A 43 -1.56 -15.55 -17.06
CA GLU A 43 -1.59 -14.31 -17.87
C GLU A 43 -1.48 -13.04 -16.99
N LEU A 44 -2.18 -13.02 -15.85
CA LEU A 44 -2.14 -11.89 -14.93
C LEU A 44 -0.74 -11.73 -14.31
N ASP A 45 -0.07 -12.84 -14.02
CA ASP A 45 1.29 -12.82 -13.51
C ASP A 45 2.31 -12.38 -14.58
N THR A 46 2.15 -12.81 -15.83
CA THR A 46 2.98 -12.30 -16.95
C THR A 46 2.78 -10.80 -17.18
N ASP A 47 1.53 -10.31 -17.14
CA ASP A 47 1.23 -8.88 -17.29
C ASP A 47 1.83 -8.04 -16.16
N ARG A 48 1.87 -8.58 -14.94
CA ARG A 48 2.53 -7.94 -13.80
C ARG A 48 4.03 -7.83 -14.00
N GLU A 49 4.68 -8.87 -14.49
CA GLU A 49 6.11 -8.88 -14.77
C GLU A 49 6.46 -7.89 -15.88
N LEU A 50 5.68 -7.86 -16.97
CA LEU A 50 5.83 -6.89 -18.04
C LEU A 50 5.66 -5.45 -17.53
N THR A 51 4.64 -5.20 -16.72
CA THR A 51 4.40 -3.86 -16.15
C THR A 51 5.56 -3.43 -15.25
N LYS A 52 6.07 -4.33 -14.39
CA LYS A 52 7.24 -4.06 -13.54
C LYS A 52 8.47 -3.71 -14.37
N PHE A 53 8.72 -4.47 -15.44
CA PHE A 53 9.84 -4.23 -16.34
C PHE A 53 9.75 -2.86 -17.01
N ILE A 54 8.57 -2.51 -17.55
CA ILE A 54 8.34 -1.21 -18.18
C ILE A 54 8.57 -0.07 -17.19
N ASN A 55 8.04 -0.19 -15.96
CA ASN A 55 8.22 0.83 -14.93
C ASN A 55 9.69 1.00 -14.55
N HIS A 56 10.43 -0.09 -14.35
CA HIS A 56 11.86 -0.05 -14.07
C HIS A 56 12.64 0.66 -15.20
N CYS A 57 12.35 0.34 -16.46
CA CYS A 57 12.99 1.01 -17.60
C CYS A 57 12.67 2.51 -17.65
N ASN A 58 11.43 2.91 -17.35
CA ASN A 58 11.03 4.31 -17.30
C ASN A 58 11.71 5.06 -16.15
N GLU A 59 11.82 4.44 -14.96
CA GLU A 59 12.51 4.98 -13.80
C GLU A 59 14.00 5.22 -14.10
N VAL A 60 14.69 4.22 -14.66
CA VAL A 60 16.10 4.33 -15.06
C VAL A 60 16.29 5.41 -16.12
N LYS A 61 15.40 5.49 -17.11
CA LYS A 61 15.46 6.51 -18.16
C LYS A 61 15.29 7.92 -17.59
N ALA A 62 14.35 8.10 -16.66
CA ALA A 62 14.14 9.37 -15.98
C ALA A 62 15.33 9.75 -15.10
N ALA A 63 15.88 8.80 -14.34
CA ALA A 63 17.07 9.01 -13.52
C ALA A 63 18.28 9.42 -14.37
N ASN A 64 18.51 8.74 -15.49
CA ASN A 64 19.61 9.06 -16.41
C ASN A 64 19.44 10.44 -17.06
N ALA A 65 18.22 10.80 -17.47
CA ALA A 65 17.94 12.13 -18.02
C ALA A 65 18.23 13.23 -16.98
N ALA A 66 17.79 13.03 -15.73
CA ALA A 66 18.07 13.95 -14.63
C ALA A 66 19.57 14.05 -14.31
N CYS A 67 20.30 12.93 -14.31
CA CYS A 67 21.75 12.93 -14.07
C CYS A 67 22.53 13.63 -15.19
N LYS A 68 22.06 13.51 -16.44
CA LYS A 68 22.70 14.16 -17.61
C LYS A 68 22.53 15.68 -17.60
N GLU A 69 21.36 16.17 -17.23
CA GLU A 69 21.05 17.62 -17.20
C GLU A 69 21.42 18.29 -15.86
N GLY A 70 21.51 17.54 -14.76
CA GLY A 70 21.53 18.08 -13.40
C GLY A 70 22.68 17.64 -12.49
N GLY A 71 23.71 16.96 -13.02
CA GLY A 71 24.88 16.53 -12.26
C GLY A 71 24.57 15.52 -11.14
N GLN A 72 25.58 14.75 -10.74
CA GLN A 72 25.43 13.75 -9.69
C GLN A 72 25.43 14.45 -8.32
N LEU A 73 24.27 14.55 -7.67
CA LEU A 73 24.15 15.15 -6.34
C LEU A 73 24.80 14.24 -5.30
N ASN A 74 25.97 14.63 -4.80
CA ASN A 74 26.61 13.97 -3.66
C ASN A 74 26.11 14.57 -2.34
N ILE A 75 25.64 13.71 -1.43
CA ILE A 75 25.34 14.10 -0.06
C ILE A 75 26.67 14.27 0.67
N LEU A 76 27.16 15.51 0.79
CA LEU A 76 28.29 15.81 1.67
C LEU A 76 27.83 15.60 3.11
N LYS A 77 28.47 14.65 3.81
CA LYS A 77 28.28 14.48 5.25
C LYS A 77 28.86 15.74 5.91
N ALA A 78 28.02 16.56 6.52
CA ALA A 78 28.49 17.68 7.32
C ALA A 78 29.45 17.14 8.40
N GLU A 79 30.61 17.77 8.55
CA GLU A 79 31.50 17.49 9.67
C GLU A 79 30.68 17.65 10.94
N SER A 80 30.67 16.59 11.76
CA SER A 80 30.01 16.61 13.06
C SER A 80 30.55 17.79 13.85
N GLN A 81 29.74 18.84 14.01
CA GLN A 81 30.00 19.88 14.97
C GLN A 81 30.22 19.19 16.31
N ALA A 82 31.43 19.30 16.85
CA ALA A 82 31.76 18.75 18.15
C ALA A 82 30.88 19.45 19.19
N ASP A 83 29.87 18.75 19.70
CA ASP A 83 29.09 19.18 20.85
C ASP A 83 30.04 19.32 22.05
N THR A 84 30.48 20.54 22.31
CA THR A 84 31.28 20.90 23.50
C THR A 84 30.40 20.90 24.75
N SER A 85 29.86 19.74 25.11
CA SER A 85 29.19 19.54 26.41
C SER A 85 30.22 19.13 27.48
N LYS A 86 31.08 20.07 27.88
CA LYS A 86 31.83 19.94 29.14
C LYS A 86 30.85 20.13 30.31
N LYS A 87 30.28 19.04 30.81
CA LYS A 87 29.58 19.02 32.10
C LYS A 87 30.62 18.78 33.19
N SER A 88 31.04 19.84 33.87
CA SER A 88 31.87 19.77 35.08
C SER A 88 31.06 19.17 36.23
N THR A 89 31.49 18.01 36.72
CA THR A 89 31.09 17.47 38.02
C THR A 89 31.91 18.13 39.13
N LYS A 90 31.21 18.72 40.10
CA LYS A 90 31.70 19.06 41.44
C LYS A 90 31.00 18.13 42.42
#